data_AF-A0A318I5S2-F1
#
_entry.id   AF-A0A318I5S2-F1
#
_cell.length_a   1.000
_cell.length_b   1.000
_cell.length_c   1.000
_cell.angle_alpha   90.00
_cell.angle_beta   90.00
_cell.angle_gamma   90.00
#
_symmetry.space_group_name_H-M   'P 1'
#
loop_
_entity.id
_entity.type
_entity.pdbx_description
1 polymer ?
#
loop_
_entity_poly.entity_id
_entity_poly.type
_entity_poly.pdbx_seq_one_letter_code
_entity_poly.pdbx_strand_id
1 'polypeptide(L)' 'MSVIYLLLSLSIIVAVIFFAAFIIATKNGQYDDSYTPSVRMLFEDELVKSTTADTKKISNQKSESQKL' A
#
# COMPACT_ATOMS: atom_id res chain seq x y z
N MET A 1 35.42 -30.92 26.04
CA MET A 1 34.55 -31.29 24.88
C MET A 1 33.06 -31.00 25.11
N SER A 2 32.69 -30.19 26.11
CA SER A 2 31.29 -29.77 26.35
C SER A 2 30.97 -28.39 25.79
N VAL A 3 31.98 -27.51 25.74
CA VAL A 3 31.88 -26.12 25.27
C VAL A 3 31.31 -26.03 23.85
N ILE A 4 31.59 -27.02 23.00
CA ILE A 4 31.08 -27.07 21.62
C ILE A 4 29.55 -27.14 21.56
N TYR A 5 28.91 -27.86 22.49
CA TYR A 5 27.44 -27.98 22.53
C TYR A 5 26.78 -26.67 22.97
N LEU A 6 27.42 -25.92 23.86
CA LEU A 6 26.95 -24.62 24.30
C LEU A 6 27.05 -23.58 23.18
N LEU A 7 28.19 -23.54 22.49
CA LEU A 7 28.40 -22.64 21.36
C LEU A 7 27.47 -22.96 20.18
N LEU A 8 27.28 -24.25 19.88
CA LEU A 8 26.38 -24.70 18.83
C LEU A 8 24.93 -24.27 19.13
N SER A 9 24.47 -24.50 20.36
CA SER A 9 23.12 -24.14 20.77
C SER A 9 22.89 -22.63 20.72
N LEU A 10 23.84 -21.84 21.24
CA LEU A 10 23.75 -20.38 21.23
C LEU A 10 23.74 -19.82 19.80
N SER A 11 24.57 -20.38 18.90
CA SER A 11 24.63 -19.99 17.49
C SER A 11 23.30 -20.22 16.77
N ILE A 12 22.68 -21.39 16.98
CA ILE A 12 21.39 -21.74 16.35
C ILE A 12 20.27 -20.82 16.87
N ILE A 13 20.24 -20.54 18.18
CA ILE A 13 19.22 -19.66 18.77
C ILE A 13 19.28 -18.26 18.14
N VAL A 14 20.48 -17.68 18.06
CA VAL A 14 20.67 -16.35 17.44
C VAL A 14 20.28 -16.38 15.97
N ALA A 15 20.66 -17.43 15.22
CA ALA A 15 20.31 -17.57 13.81
C ALA A 15 18.78 -17.63 13.59
N VAL A 16 18.05 -18.38 14.43
CA VAL A 16 16.58 -18.49 14.33
C VAL A 16 15.90 -17.16 14.65
N ILE A 17 16.38 -16.42 15.66
CA ILE A 17 15.84 -15.10 16.02
C ILE A 17 15.99 -14.12 14.85
N PHE A 18 17.20 -14.03 14.27
CA PHE A 18 17.45 -13.16 13.11
C PHE A 18 16.64 -13.58 11.88
N PHE A 19 16.50 -14.88 11.65
CA PHE A 19 15.71 -15.41 10.55
C PHE A 19 14.21 -15.08 10.71
N ALA A 20 13.65 -15.26 11.90
CA ALA A 20 12.26 -14.88 12.18
C ALA A 20 12.02 -13.37 12.01
N ALA A 21 12.93 -12.54 12.52
CA ALA A 21 12.89 -11.09 12.32
C ALA A 21 12.96 -10.72 10.83
N PHE A 22 13.82 -11.38 10.06
CA PHE A 22 13.93 -11.20 8.61
C PHE A 22 12.61 -11.50 7.89
N ILE A 23 11.95 -12.63 8.20
CA ILE A 23 10.66 -12.97 7.60
C ILE A 23 9.56 -11.98 7.97
N ILE A 24 9.54 -11.48 9.21
CA ILE A 24 8.57 -10.46 9.63
C ILE A 24 8.83 -9.14 8.89
N ALA A 25 10.08 -8.73 8.76
CA ALA A 25 10.46 -7.52 8.05
C ALA A 25 10.13 -7.58 6.55
N THR A 26 10.36 -8.72 5.89
CA THR A 26 10.02 -8.88 4.47
C THR A 26 8.52 -9.00 4.21
N LYS A 27 7.73 -9.51 5.18
CA LYS A 27 6.27 -9.63 5.05
C LYS A 27 5.52 -8.33 5.31
N ASN A 28 6.09 -7.36 6.03
CA ASN A 28 5.40 -6.17 6.56
C ASN A 28 5.05 -5.06 5.53
N GLY A 29 4.63 -5.42 4.31
CA GLY A 29 3.73 -4.54 3.55
C GLY A 29 4.29 -3.86 2.31
N GLN A 30 5.43 -4.30 1.76
CA GLN A 30 5.90 -3.78 0.46
C GLN A 30 5.10 -4.33 -0.74
N TYR A 31 4.23 -5.34 -0.52
CA TYR A 31 3.45 -6.00 -1.58
C TYR A 31 2.06 -5.39 -1.82
N ASP A 32 1.72 -4.30 -1.13
CA ASP A 32 0.41 -3.64 -1.28
C ASP A 32 0.29 -2.84 -2.59
N ASP A 33 1.40 -2.62 -3.30
CA ASP A 33 1.38 -2.04 -4.66
C ASP A 33 1.19 -3.11 -5.74
N SER A 34 0.26 -4.04 -5.51
CA SER A 34 -0.12 -5.10 -6.46
C SER A 34 -1.00 -4.60 -7.61
N TYR A 35 -1.37 -3.31 -7.62
CA TYR A 35 -2.05 -2.63 -8.73
C TYR A 35 -1.39 -1.28 -9.00
N THR A 36 -0.49 -1.28 -9.96
CA THR A 36 0.32 -0.14 -10.35
C THR A 36 -0.55 1.07 -10.77
N PRO A 37 -0.27 2.29 -10.27
CA PRO A 37 -1.01 3.51 -10.63
C PRO A 37 -0.93 3.82 -12.14
N SER A 38 0.08 3.31 -12.83
CA SER A 38 0.25 3.41 -14.29
C SER A 38 -0.85 2.71 -15.09
N VAL A 39 -1.46 1.64 -14.54
CA VAL A 39 -2.57 0.93 -15.19
C VAL A 39 -3.83 1.78 -15.11
N ARG A 40 -4.10 2.37 -13.94
CA ARG A 40 -5.24 3.27 -13.76
C ARG A 40 -5.19 4.46 -14.72
N MET A 41 -4.01 5.05 -14.90
CA MET A 41 -3.85 6.21 -15.78
C MET A 41 -4.05 5.88 -17.27
N LEU A 42 -3.68 4.67 -17.71
CA LEU A 42 -3.83 4.23 -19.11
C LEU A 42 -5.23 3.76 -19.47
N PHE A 43 -6.07 3.38 -18.49
CA PHE A 43 -7.43 2.86 -18.72
C PHE A 43 -8.55 3.79 -18.24
N GLU A 44 -8.26 4.82 -17.44
CA GLU A 44 -9.26 5.84 -17.05
C GLU A 44 -9.36 7.01 -18.05
N ASP A 45 -8.36 7.24 -18.90
CA ASP A 45 -8.39 8.29 -19.93
C ASP A 45 -9.39 8.00 -21.07
N GLU A 46 -9.78 6.74 -21.28
CA GLU A 46 -10.72 6.37 -22.35
C GLU A 46 -12.19 6.54 -21.95
N LEU A 47 -12.53 6.45 -20.65
CA LEU A 47 -13.93 6.42 -20.18
C LEU A 47 -14.48 7.77 -19.70
N VAL A 48 -13.64 8.79 -19.49
CA VAL A 48 -14.06 10.07 -18.87
C VAL A 48 -14.60 11.11 -19.87
N LYS A 49 -14.57 10.85 -21.18
CA LYS A 49 -15.01 11.86 -22.18
C LYS A 49 -16.54 12.10 -22.21
N SER A 50 -17.36 11.28 -21.54
CA SER A 50 -18.84 11.40 -21.64
C SER A 50 -19.56 11.98 -20.42
N THR A 51 -18.93 12.13 -19.25
CA THR A 51 -19.67 12.50 -18.01
C THR A 51 -19.33 13.89 -17.44
N THR A 52 -18.24 14.52 -17.89
CA THR A 52 -17.77 15.80 -17.32
C THR A 52 -18.57 17.02 -17.78
N ALA A 53 -19.44 16.89 -18.80
CA ALA A 53 -20.28 18.00 -19.27
C ALA A 53 -21.48 18.29 -18.35
N ASP A 54 -21.99 17.32 -17.59
CA ASP A 54 -23.25 17.47 -16.86
C ASP A 54 -23.09 17.84 -15.38
N THR A 55 -21.98 17.49 -14.72
CA THR A 55 -21.85 17.69 -13.27
C THR A 55 -21.43 19.11 -12.87
N LYS A 56 -20.86 19.92 -13.78
CA LYS A 56 -20.41 21.29 -13.45
C LYS A 56 -21.55 22.31 -13.32
N LYS A 57 -22.79 21.98 -13.70
CA LYS A 57 -23.94 22.91 -13.56
C LYS A 57 -24.60 22.91 -12.18
N ILE A 58 -24.39 21.90 -11.35
CA ILE A 58 -25.18 21.72 -10.11
C ILE A 58 -24.60 22.49 -8.91
N SER A 59 -23.29 22.83 -8.91
CA SER A 59 -22.64 23.47 -7.76
C SER A 59 -22.81 25.00 -7.69
N ASN A 60 -23.10 25.68 -8.81
CA ASN A 60 -23.12 27.15 -8.85
C ASN A 60 -24.49 27.81 -8.64
N GLN A 61 -25.59 27.06 -8.49
CA GLN A 61 -26.92 27.64 -8.27
C GLN A 61 -27.36 27.71 -6.80
N LYS A 62 -26.67 27.03 -5.87
CA LYS A 62 -27.12 26.95 -4.47
C LYS A 62 -26.62 28.10 -3.58
N SER A 63 -25.66 28.91 -4.02
CA SER A 63 -25.08 29.98 -3.20
C SER A 63 -25.78 31.35 -3.32
N GLU A 64 -26.62 31.58 -4.33
CA GLU A 64 -27.32 32.86 -4.51
C GLU A 64 -28.71 32.91 -3.85
N SER A 65 -29.41 31.77 -3.70
CA SER A 65 -30.78 31.76 -3.17
C SER A 65 -30.89 31.79 -1.64
N GLN A 66 -29.77 31.86 -0.90
CA GLN A 66 -29.76 31.98 0.57
C GLN A 66 -29.29 33.35 1.08
N LYS A 67 -29.24 34.36 0.19
CA LYS A 67 -28.83 35.72 0.55
C LYS A 67 -29.90 36.80 0.28
N LEU A 68 -31.16 36.39 0.10
CA LEU A 68 -32.32 37.28 0.22
C LEU A 68 -33.16 36.87 1.43
#